data_AF-I3I990-F1
#
_entry.id   AF-I3I990-F1
#
_cell.length_a   1.000
_cell.length_b   1.000
_cell.length_c   1.000
_cell.angle_alpha   90.00
_cell.angle_beta   90.00
_cell.angle_gamma   90.00
#
_symmetry.space_group_name_H-M   'P 1'
#
loop_
_entity.id
_entity.type
_entity.pdbx_description
1 polymer ?
#
loop_
_entity_poly.entity_id
_entity_poly.type
_entity_poly.pdbx_seq_one_letter_code
_entity_poly.pdbx_strand_id
1 'polypeptide(L)'
;MPTDFFSRQALELTFRLLRNNNPLLAHAVKQAIDTIPNVSYEDLQSAYTGEMLLNSQVLDSLKAHTIGKIVSVLTEIGESALRDKNLPPGHMTLLRTLIEDWVQLTEWVLQNTAADQNDRTSYH
;
A
#
# COMPACT_ATOMS: atom_id res chain seq x y z
N MET A 1 -11.84 7.56 -15.74
CA MET A 1 -10.63 6.72 -15.69
C MET A 1 -10.59 6.15 -14.28
N PRO A 2 -10.42 4.84 -14.05
CA PRO A 2 -10.30 4.35 -12.67
C PRO A 2 -9.03 4.98 -12.09
N THR A 3 -9.18 5.80 -11.06
CA THR A 3 -8.15 6.76 -10.60
C THR A 3 -7.20 6.22 -9.55
N ASP A 4 -7.36 4.99 -9.07
CA ASP A 4 -6.97 4.70 -7.69
C ASP A 4 -6.41 3.28 -7.54
N PHE A 5 -5.16 3.07 -7.99
CA PHE A 5 -4.43 1.81 -7.79
C PHE A 5 -3.09 2.05 -7.12
N PHE A 6 -2.75 1.15 -6.19
CA PHE A 6 -1.54 1.24 -5.38
C PHE A 6 -0.29 1.16 -6.26
N SER A 7 0.65 2.09 -6.11
CA SER A 7 1.80 2.20 -7.01
C SER A 7 3.09 1.68 -6.39
N ARG A 8 4.02 1.23 -7.24
CA ARG A 8 5.39 0.87 -6.79
C ARG A 8 6.13 2.08 -6.20
N GLN A 9 5.84 3.28 -6.69
CA GLN A 9 6.38 4.52 -6.13
C GLN A 9 5.91 4.74 -4.68
N ALA A 10 4.65 4.40 -4.37
CA ALA A 10 4.15 4.45 -3.00
C ALA A 10 4.94 3.50 -2.08
N LEU A 11 5.26 2.27 -2.52
CA LEU A 11 6.12 1.36 -1.74
C LEU A 11 7.50 1.97 -1.46
N GLU A 12 8.15 2.52 -2.48
CA GLU A 12 9.49 3.10 -2.34
C GLU A 12 9.52 4.33 -1.41
N LEU A 13 8.53 5.21 -1.53
CA LEU A 13 8.39 6.37 -0.65
C LEU A 13 8.10 5.93 0.78
N THR A 14 7.24 4.92 0.96
CA THR A 14 6.94 4.34 2.27
C THR A 14 8.19 3.74 2.91
N PHE A 15 8.99 2.98 2.16
CA PHE A 15 10.26 2.47 2.66
C PHE A 15 11.17 3.59 3.18
N ARG A 16 11.31 4.69 2.40
CA ARG A 16 12.14 5.83 2.80
C ARG A 16 11.64 6.50 4.08
N LEU A 17 10.32 6.69 4.21
CA LEU A 17 9.71 7.29 5.40
C LEU A 17 9.83 6.38 6.63
N LEU A 18 9.56 5.08 6.48
CA LEU A 18 9.64 4.12 7.57
C LEU A 18 11.06 3.85 8.03
N ARG A 19 12.08 4.01 7.18
CA ARG A 19 13.48 3.72 7.54
C ARG A 19 13.92 4.41 8.83
N ASN A 20 13.44 5.62 9.07
CA ASN A 20 13.80 6.41 10.26
C ASN A 20 12.76 6.33 11.39
N ASN A 21 11.53 5.89 11.09
CA ASN A 21 10.40 5.91 12.04
C ASN A 21 10.03 4.51 12.55
N ASN A 22 10.17 3.48 11.71
CA ASN A 22 9.89 2.09 12.04
C ASN A 22 10.76 1.12 11.18
N PRO A 23 11.99 0.79 11.63
CA PRO A 23 12.94 -0.01 10.85
C PRO A 23 12.44 -1.42 10.51
N LEU A 24 11.62 -2.02 11.38
CA LEU A 24 11.05 -3.34 11.14
C LEU A 24 10.07 -3.34 9.97
N LEU A 25 9.15 -2.36 9.92
CA LEU A 25 8.24 -2.22 8.79
C LEU A 25 8.98 -1.78 7.52
N ALA A 26 10.01 -0.94 7.64
CA ALA A 26 10.85 -0.59 6.50
C ALA A 26 11.51 -1.82 5.87
N HIS A 27 12.02 -2.75 6.69
CA HIS A 27 12.58 -4.01 6.17
C HIS A 27 11.52 -4.85 5.45
N ALA A 28 10.31 -4.97 6.01
CA ALA A 28 9.22 -5.69 5.36
C ALA A 28 8.84 -5.09 4.00
N VAL A 29 8.71 -3.75 3.92
CA VAL A 29 8.44 -3.04 2.66
C VAL A 29 9.59 -3.22 1.68
N LYS A 30 10.85 -3.19 2.14
CA LYS A 30 12.01 -3.42 1.28
C LYS A 30 12.02 -4.83 0.68
N GLN A 31 11.74 -5.84 1.50
CA GLN A 31 11.61 -7.22 1.04
C GLN A 31 10.47 -7.36 0.01
N ALA A 32 9.34 -6.68 0.21
CA ALA A 32 8.26 -6.65 -0.77
C ALA A 32 8.72 -6.03 -2.10
N ILE A 33 9.39 -4.88 -2.08
CA ILE A 33 9.93 -4.22 -3.29
C ILE A 33 10.90 -5.13 -4.06
N ASP A 34 11.73 -5.90 -3.35
CA ASP A 34 12.74 -6.76 -3.94
C ASP A 34 12.16 -8.09 -4.46
N THR A 35 11.01 -8.52 -3.92
CA THR A 35 10.33 -9.77 -4.31
C THR A 35 9.30 -9.55 -5.43
N ILE A 36 8.65 -8.39 -5.44
CA ILE A 36 7.61 -8.07 -6.42
C ILE A 36 8.29 -7.77 -7.78
N PRO A 37 8.01 -8.57 -8.83
CA PRO A 37 8.63 -8.37 -10.14
C PRO A 37 8.20 -7.02 -10.72
N ASN A 38 9.16 -6.32 -11.34
CA ASN A 38 8.87 -5.10 -12.08
C ASN A 38 8.29 -5.49 -13.45
N VAL A 39 6.98 -5.71 -13.50
CA VAL A 39 6.29 -6.07 -14.76
C VAL A 39 6.04 -4.81 -15.57
N SER A 40 6.46 -4.81 -16.84
CA SER A 40 6.25 -3.70 -17.76
C SER A 40 4.76 -3.50 -18.04
N TYR A 41 4.31 -2.25 -18.08
CA TYR A 41 2.91 -1.89 -18.36
C TYR A 41 2.40 -2.44 -19.72
N GLU A 42 3.32 -2.69 -20.67
CA GLU A 42 3.02 -3.32 -21.97
C GLU A 42 2.58 -4.79 -21.85
N ASP A 43 3.11 -5.56 -20.89
CA ASP A 43 2.71 -6.94 -20.63
C ASP A 43 1.34 -7.03 -19.91
N LEU A 44 0.89 -5.91 -19.34
CA LEU A 44 -0.35 -5.80 -18.57
C LEU A 44 -1.57 -5.37 -19.41
N GLN A 45 -1.38 -5.02 -20.70
CA GLN A 45 -2.46 -4.55 -21.59
C GLN A 45 -3.56 -5.59 -21.86
N SER A 46 -3.40 -6.85 -21.46
CA SER A 46 -4.37 -7.90 -21.76
C SER A 46 -5.64 -7.88 -20.90
N ALA A 47 -5.71 -7.20 -19.75
CA ALA A 47 -6.97 -7.01 -19.01
C ALA A 47 -6.76 -6.04 -17.83
N TYR A 48 -7.88 -5.63 -17.20
CA TYR A 48 -8.04 -5.06 -15.85
C TYR A 48 -7.24 -5.76 -14.70
N THR A 49 -6.40 -6.75 -15.03
CA THR A 49 -5.68 -7.67 -14.16
C THR A 49 -4.32 -7.15 -13.69
N GLY A 50 -3.66 -6.25 -14.41
CA GLY A 50 -2.29 -5.84 -14.08
C GLY A 50 -2.14 -5.03 -12.80
N GLU A 51 -3.11 -4.16 -12.51
CA GLU A 51 -3.11 -3.32 -11.31
C GLU A 51 -3.68 -4.09 -10.10
N MET A 52 -4.67 -4.98 -10.31
CA MET A 52 -5.08 -5.97 -9.31
C MET A 52 -3.94 -6.94 -8.97
N LEU A 53 -3.05 -7.24 -9.92
CA LEU A 53 -1.89 -8.09 -9.70
C LEU A 53 -0.90 -7.45 -8.73
N LEU A 54 -0.66 -6.13 -8.82
CA LEU A 54 0.21 -5.47 -7.86
C LEU A 54 -0.41 -5.48 -6.46
N ASN A 55 -1.71 -5.18 -6.34
CA ASN A 55 -2.42 -5.24 -5.05
C ASN A 55 -2.35 -6.65 -4.44
N SER A 56 -2.57 -7.71 -5.23
CA SER A 56 -2.49 -9.09 -4.75
C SER A 56 -1.07 -9.49 -4.37
N GLN A 57 -0.06 -9.10 -5.15
CA GLN A 57 1.35 -9.34 -4.83
C GLN A 57 1.80 -8.62 -3.55
N VAL A 58 1.36 -7.38 -3.34
CA VAL A 58 1.61 -6.63 -2.11
C VAL A 58 0.91 -7.29 -0.92
N LEU A 59 -0.35 -7.71 -1.09
CA LEU A 59 -1.09 -8.44 -0.07
C LEU A 59 -0.39 -9.76 0.28
N ASP A 60 0.08 -10.52 -0.71
CA ASP A 60 0.77 -11.78 -0.50
C ASP A 60 2.10 -11.60 0.22
N SER A 61 2.84 -10.54 -0.11
CA SER A 61 4.14 -10.25 0.48
C SER A 61 4.04 -9.71 1.91
N LEU A 62 3.22 -8.69 2.14
CA LEU A 62 3.15 -8.00 3.44
C LEU A 62 2.12 -8.64 4.37
N LYS A 63 1.07 -9.27 3.84
CA LYS A 63 -0.14 -9.70 4.55
C LYS A 63 -0.96 -8.51 5.08
N ALA A 64 -2.28 -8.71 5.19
CA ALA A 64 -3.23 -7.67 5.59
C ALA A 64 -2.87 -6.99 6.93
N HIS A 65 -2.39 -7.75 7.91
CA HIS A 65 -1.97 -7.21 9.21
C HIS A 65 -0.82 -6.19 9.09
N THR A 66 0.18 -6.47 8.25
CA THR A 66 1.32 -5.57 8.06
C THR A 66 0.90 -4.32 7.29
N ILE A 67 0.00 -4.47 6.31
CA ILE A 67 -0.61 -3.33 5.59
C ILE A 67 -1.30 -2.38 6.59
N GLY A 68 -2.14 -2.91 7.49
CA GLY A 68 -2.79 -2.11 8.53
C GLY A 68 -1.80 -1.40 9.47
N LYS A 69 -0.71 -2.08 9.84
CA LYS A 69 0.38 -1.46 10.63
C LYS A 69 1.07 -0.32 9.90
N ILE A 70 1.28 -0.44 8.59
CA ILE A 70 1.88 0.62 7.77
C ILE A 70 0.97 1.85 7.78
N VAL A 71 -0.34 1.68 7.56
CA VAL A 71 -1.31 2.79 7.62
C VAL A 71 -1.27 3.49 8.99
N SER A 72 -1.24 2.72 10.09
CA SER A 72 -1.14 3.27 11.45
C SER A 72 0.11 4.13 11.62
N VAL A 73 1.29 3.62 11.25
CA VAL A 73 2.55 4.35 11.41
C VAL A 73 2.61 5.58 10.51
N LEU A 74 2.12 5.50 9.26
CA LEU A 74 2.04 6.68 8.39
C LEU A 74 1.11 7.75 8.97
N THR A 75 0.02 7.34 9.63
CA THR A 75 -0.89 8.25 10.33
C THR A 75 -0.22 8.93 11.52
N GLU A 76 0.55 8.18 12.31
CA GLU A 76 1.35 8.72 13.43
C GLU A 76 2.43 9.73 12.96
N ILE A 77 3.09 9.42 11.84
CA ILE A 77 4.04 10.35 11.19
C ILE A 77 3.31 11.62 10.74
N GLY A 78 2.11 11.47 10.14
CA GLY A 78 1.26 12.58 9.73
C GLY A 78 0.82 13.47 10.88
N GLU A 79 0.39 12.87 11.98
CA GLU A 79 0.03 13.61 13.19
C GLU A 79 1.22 14.38 13.76
N SER A 80 2.38 13.73 13.84
CA SER A 80 3.63 14.37 14.29
C SER A 80 4.02 15.53 13.39
N ALA A 81 3.90 15.36 12.07
CA ALA A 81 4.20 16.38 11.08
C ALA A 81 3.22 17.57 11.14
N LEU A 82 1.95 17.35 11.49
CA LEU A 82 0.97 18.43 11.68
C LEU A 82 1.26 19.26 12.94
N ARG A 83 1.85 18.63 13.96
CA ARG A 83 2.29 19.32 15.19
C ARG A 83 3.55 20.16 14.95
N ASP A 84 4.42 19.75 14.03
CA ASP A 84 5.61 20.50 13.63
C ASP A 84 5.27 21.54 12.54
N LYS A 85 5.18 22.82 12.95
CA LYS A 85 4.80 23.94 12.08
C LYS A 85 5.84 24.29 11.00
N ASN A 86 7.00 23.64 10.98
CA ASN A 86 8.08 23.94 10.04
C ASN A 86 8.12 23.01 8.81
N LEU A 87 7.17 22.09 8.67
CA LEU A 87 7.15 21.21 7.50
C LEU A 87 6.73 21.95 6.21
N PRO A 88 7.50 21.84 5.12
CA PRO A 88 7.10 22.38 3.83
C PRO A 88 5.76 21.78 3.36
N PRO A 89 4.84 22.60 2.78
CA PRO A 89 3.52 22.13 2.36
C PRO A 89 3.54 20.91 1.43
N GLY A 90 4.53 20.83 0.54
CA GLY A 90 4.68 19.71 -0.40
C GLY A 90 4.94 18.35 0.28
N HIS A 91 5.62 18.34 1.43
CA HIS A 91 5.83 17.10 2.18
C HIS A 91 4.54 16.62 2.85
N MET A 92 3.71 17.55 3.33
CA MET A 92 2.41 17.23 3.91
C MET A 92 1.44 16.68 2.85
N THR A 93 1.45 17.25 1.65
CA THR A 93 0.68 16.72 0.51
C THR A 93 1.14 15.32 0.14
N LEU A 94 2.45 15.08 0.03
CA LEU A 94 2.98 13.75 -0.29
C LEU A 94 2.60 12.71 0.77
N LEU A 95 2.69 13.07 2.05
CA LEU A 95 2.32 12.16 3.14
C LEU A 95 0.82 11.84 3.15
N ARG A 96 -0.03 12.84 2.87
CA ARG A 96 -1.48 12.62 2.71
C ARG A 96 -1.76 11.64 1.57
N THR A 97 -1.22 11.90 0.37
CA THR A 97 -1.40 11.02 -0.79
C THR A 97 -0.92 9.60 -0.48
N LEU A 98 0.20 9.46 0.22
CA LEU A 98 0.70 8.14 0.59
C LEU A 98 -0.26 7.41 1.55
N ILE A 99 -0.82 8.10 2.55
CA ILE A 99 -1.83 7.52 3.44
C ILE A 99 -3.07 7.09 2.65
N GLU A 100 -3.54 7.94 1.72
CA GLU A 100 -4.68 7.65 0.84
C GLU A 100 -4.44 6.37 0.01
N ASP A 101 -3.26 6.24 -0.62
CA ASP A 101 -2.89 5.05 -1.41
C ASP A 101 -2.95 3.76 -0.55
N TRP A 102 -2.41 3.79 0.67
CA TRP A 102 -2.42 2.61 1.55
C TRP A 102 -3.81 2.31 2.12
N VAL A 103 -4.64 3.32 2.35
CA VAL A 103 -6.04 3.15 2.78
C VAL A 103 -6.84 2.49 1.67
N GLN A 104 -6.73 2.98 0.43
CA GLN A 104 -7.38 2.37 -0.72
C GLN A 104 -6.96 0.91 -0.92
N LEU A 105 -5.66 0.61 -0.75
CA LEU A 105 -5.20 -0.79 -0.76
C LEU A 105 -5.85 -1.61 0.36
N THR A 106 -5.98 -1.05 1.56
CA THR A 106 -6.62 -1.74 2.70
C THR A 106 -8.10 -2.02 2.42
N GLU A 107 -8.83 -1.06 1.86
CA GLU A 107 -10.22 -1.23 1.45
C GLU A 107 -10.34 -2.33 0.38
N TRP A 108 -9.47 -2.31 -0.63
CA TRP A 108 -9.41 -3.35 -1.65
C TRP A 108 -9.16 -4.73 -1.04
N VAL A 109 -8.20 -4.84 -0.09
CA VAL A 109 -7.92 -6.10 0.62
C VAL A 109 -9.17 -6.58 1.34
N LEU A 110 -9.86 -5.73 2.10
CA LEU A 110 -11.05 -6.13 2.84
C LEU A 110 -12.18 -6.60 1.92
N GLN A 111 -12.41 -5.90 0.81
CA GLN A 111 -13.43 -6.26 -0.18
C GLN A 111 -13.15 -7.60 -0.85
N ASN A 112 -11.89 -7.86 -1.25
CA ASN A 112 -11.53 -9.07 -1.97
C ASN A 112 -11.32 -10.28 -1.04
N THR A 113 -10.91 -10.08 0.21
CA THR A 113 -10.76 -11.20 1.15
C THR A 113 -12.10 -11.62 1.77
N ALA A 114 -13.05 -10.68 1.93
CA ALA A 114 -14.40 -10.99 2.40
C ALA A 114 -15.28 -11.65 1.32
N ALA A 115 -15.14 -11.24 0.07
CA ALA A 115 -15.83 -11.87 -1.07
C ALA A 115 -15.43 -13.35 -1.22
N ASP A 116 -14.15 -13.67 -1.01
CA ASP A 116 -13.60 -15.03 -1.13
C ASP A 116 -14.05 -15.99 0.01
N GLN A 117 -14.58 -15.44 1.11
CA GLN A 117 -15.19 -16.23 2.20
C GLN A 117 -16.67 -16.57 1.92
N ASN A 118 -17.45 -15.63 1.35
CA ASN A 118 -18.87 -15.86 1.04
C ASN A 118 -19.09 -16.86 -0.11
N ASP A 119 -18.14 -16.94 -1.06
CA ASP A 119 -18.25 -17.88 -2.19
C ASP A 119 -18.00 -19.33 -1.78
N ARG A 120 -17.17 -19.56 -0.73
CA ARG A 120 -16.92 -20.91 -0.18
C ARG A 120 -18.07 -21.45 0.66
N THR A 121 -18.91 -20.61 1.24
CA THR A 121 -20.08 -21.03 2.04
C THR A 121 -21.34 -21.28 1.22
N SER A 122 -21.34 -20.96 -0.08
CA SER A 122 -22.50 -21.11 -0.97
C SER A 122 -22.63 -22.49 -1.62
N TYR A 123 -21.69 -23.41 -1.32
CA TYR A 123 -21.73 -24.82 -1.73
C TYR A 123 -21.93 -25.73 -0.51
N HIS A 124 -23.09 -25.67 0.14
CA HIS A 124 -23.52 -26.70 1.08
C HIS A 124 -25.03 -26.89 1.05
#